data_AF-A0A1A9X1L3-F1
#
_entry.id   AF-A0A1A9X1L3-F1
#
_cell.length_a   1.000
_cell.length_b   1.000
_cell.length_c   1.000
_cell.angle_alpha   90.00
_cell.angle_beta   90.00
_cell.angle_gamma   90.00
#
_symmetry.space_group_name_H-M   'P 1'
#
loop_
_entity.id
_entity.type
_entity.pdbx_description
1 polymer ?
#
loop_
_entity_poly.entity_id
_entity_poly.type
_entity_poly.pdbx_seq_one_letter_code
_entity_poly.pdbx_strand_id
1 'polypeptide(L)'
;ACHPYEPFKCPGDGNCISIQYLCDGAPDCSDGYDEDMRLCTAAKRPPVEETASFLQSLLASHGPNYLEKLFGSKARDALSPLGGVEKVAIALSESQTIEDFGAALHLMR
;
A
#
# COMPACT_ATOMS: atom_id res chain seq x y z
N ALA A 1 -5.24 27.03 -3.50
CA ALA A 1 -4.70 25.87 -4.23
C ALA A 1 -3.18 25.91 -4.07
N CYS A 2 -2.53 24.76 -3.91
CA CYS A 2 -1.08 24.72 -3.71
C CYS A 2 -0.29 24.92 -5.01
N HIS A 3 0.98 25.31 -4.88
CA HIS A 3 1.87 25.49 -6.02
C HIS A 3 2.30 24.12 -6.59
N PRO A 4 2.56 23.97 -7.89
CA PRO A 4 3.01 22.69 -8.47
C PRO A 4 4.26 22.08 -7.83
N TYR A 5 5.16 22.91 -7.29
CA TYR A 5 6.38 22.45 -6.59
C TYR A 5 6.13 22.06 -5.12
N GLU A 6 4.98 22.46 -4.56
CA GLU A 6 4.56 22.20 -3.19
C GLU A 6 3.13 21.62 -3.19
N PRO A 7 2.88 20.50 -3.90
CA PRO A 7 1.52 20.09 -4.21
C PRO A 7 0.76 19.51 -3.01
N PHE A 8 1.43 19.15 -1.91
CA PHE A 8 0.82 18.55 -0.75
C PHE A 8 0.34 19.60 0.23
N LYS A 9 -0.95 19.56 0.59
CA LYS A 9 -1.54 20.48 1.57
C LYS A 9 -1.64 19.82 2.95
N CYS A 10 -0.93 20.36 3.93
CA CYS A 10 -1.00 19.97 5.33
C CYS A 10 -2.43 20.09 5.88
N PRO A 11 -2.95 19.09 6.61
CA PRO A 11 -4.33 19.10 7.12
C PRO A 11 -4.56 20.10 8.25
N GLY A 12 -3.61 20.26 9.16
CA GLY A 12 -3.78 21.05 10.39
C GLY A 12 -3.80 22.57 10.18
N ASP A 13 -2.95 23.08 9.30
CA ASP A 13 -2.71 24.51 9.09
C ASP A 13 -3.01 24.97 7.64
N GLY A 14 -3.10 24.03 6.70
CA GLY A 14 -3.29 24.30 5.29
C GLY A 14 -2.03 24.78 4.56
N ASN A 15 -0.85 24.66 5.17
CA ASN A 15 0.42 24.92 4.50
C ASN A 15 0.63 23.94 3.35
N CYS A 16 1.37 24.38 2.34
CA CYS A 16 1.68 23.57 1.17
C CYS A 16 3.17 23.22 1.21
N ILE A 17 3.49 21.93 1.09
CA ILE A 17 4.87 21.43 1.11
C ILE A 17 5.14 20.55 -0.12
N SER A 18 6.41 20.41 -0.45
CA SER A 18 6.86 19.50 -1.50
C SER A 18 6.69 18.04 -1.07
N ILE A 19 6.45 17.14 -2.03
CA ILE A 19 6.36 15.70 -1.76
C ILE A 19 7.66 15.15 -1.17
N GLN A 20 8.80 15.79 -1.47
CA GLN A 20 10.11 15.39 -0.92
C GLN A 20 10.23 15.59 0.59
N TYR A 21 9.38 16.44 1.18
CA TYR A 21 9.30 16.71 2.62
C TYR A 21 8.33 15.76 3.33
N LEU A 22 7.73 14.81 2.62
CA LEU A 22 6.95 13.76 3.27
C LEU A 22 7.92 12.70 3.80
N CYS A 23 7.97 12.55 5.12
CA CYS A 23 8.74 11.51 5.79
C CYS A 23 10.24 11.61 5.56
N ASP A 24 10.74 12.84 5.58
CA ASP A 24 12.15 13.16 5.45
C ASP A 24 12.86 13.20 6.82
N GLY A 25 12.10 13.08 7.91
CA GLY A 25 12.59 13.08 9.28
C GLY A 25 12.54 14.43 9.97
N ALA A 26 11.96 15.45 9.33
CA ALA A 26 11.71 16.77 9.91
C ALA A 26 10.22 17.15 9.78
N PRO A 27 9.60 17.70 10.83
CA PRO A 27 8.22 18.16 10.74
C PRO A 27 8.13 19.48 9.97
N ASP A 28 7.57 19.44 8.77
CA ASP A 28 7.29 20.58 7.90
C ASP A 28 5.83 21.05 8.00
N CYS A 29 4.89 20.17 8.35
CA CYS A 29 3.53 20.59 8.76
C CYS A 29 3.52 21.05 10.23
N SER A 30 2.66 22.00 10.57
CA SER A 30 2.52 22.52 11.96
C SER A 30 2.20 21.44 13.00
N ASP A 31 1.50 20.39 12.58
CA ASP A 31 1.12 19.23 13.39
C ASP A 31 2.05 18.02 13.19
N GLY A 32 3.09 18.16 12.35
CA GLY A 32 4.00 17.07 11.96
C GLY A 32 3.31 15.95 11.18
N TYR A 33 2.14 16.20 10.57
CA TYR A 33 1.36 15.18 9.87
C TYR A 33 2.09 14.60 8.65
N ASP A 34 2.99 15.38 8.04
CA ASP A 34 3.92 14.97 7.01
C ASP A 34 4.86 13.84 7.43
N GLU A 35 5.09 13.68 8.74
CA GLU A 35 5.92 12.64 9.36
C GLU A 35 5.08 11.51 9.99
N ASP A 36 3.76 11.52 9.81
CA ASP A 36 2.91 10.43 10.32
C ASP A 36 3.26 9.11 9.64
N MET A 37 3.39 8.03 10.43
CA MET A 37 3.74 6.70 9.92
C MET A 37 2.84 6.21 8.78
N ARG A 38 1.56 6.60 8.75
CA ARG A 38 0.64 6.24 7.67
C ARG A 38 1.02 6.94 6.36
N LEU A 39 1.47 8.19 6.44
CA LEU A 39 1.97 8.94 5.28
C LEU A 39 3.32 8.37 4.81
N CYS A 40 4.20 8.02 5.74
CA CYS A 40 5.52 7.44 5.43
C CYS A 40 5.43 6.06 4.81
N THR A 41 4.41 5.31 5.23
CA THR A 41 4.10 4.05 4.57
C THR A 41 3.73 4.31 3.12
N ALA A 42 2.81 5.25 2.85
CA ALA A 42 2.38 5.61 1.50
C ALA A 42 3.56 6.06 0.60
N ALA A 43 4.49 6.87 1.13
CA ALA A 43 5.68 7.31 0.40
C ALA A 43 6.65 6.16 0.06
N LYS A 44 6.65 5.09 0.85
CA LYS A 44 7.53 3.91 0.68
C LYS A 44 6.85 2.74 -0.02
N ARG A 45 5.57 2.86 -0.41
CA ARG A 45 4.84 1.78 -1.07
C ARG A 45 5.49 1.47 -2.42
N PRO A 46 5.76 0.19 -2.73
CA PRO A 46 6.18 -0.17 -4.08
C PRO A 46 5.06 0.18 -5.07
N PRO A 47 5.41 0.65 -6.30
CA PRO A 47 4.43 0.89 -7.35
C PRO A 47 3.53 -0.32 -7.56
N VAL A 48 2.25 -0.08 -7.83
CA VAL A 48 1.25 -1.15 -7.98
C VAL A 48 1.61 -2.03 -9.18
N GLU A 49 2.15 -1.45 -10.24
CA GLU A 49 2.57 -2.14 -11.46
C GLU A 49 3.72 -3.12 -11.20
N GLU A 50 4.71 -2.70 -10.40
CA GLU A 50 5.82 -3.57 -9.98
C GLU A 50 5.33 -4.68 -9.05
N THR A 51 4.46 -4.33 -8.10
CA THR A 51 3.86 -5.27 -7.15
C THR A 51 3.01 -6.32 -7.87
N ALA A 52 2.25 -5.92 -8.89
CA ALA A 52 1.46 -6.81 -9.72
C ALA A 52 2.36 -7.74 -10.56
N SER A 53 3.44 -7.21 -11.14
CA SER A 53 4.41 -8.00 -11.91
C SER A 53 5.11 -9.06 -11.05
N PHE A 54 5.47 -8.69 -9.82
CA PHE A 54 6.00 -9.62 -8.83
C PHE A 54 4.98 -10.71 -8.50
N LEU A 55 3.73 -10.32 -8.22
CA LEU A 55 2.66 -11.26 -7.88
C LEU A 55 2.39 -12.23 -9.04
N GLN A 56 2.33 -11.76 -10.29
CA GLN A 56 2.20 -12.64 -11.47
C GLN A 56 3.35 -13.65 -11.55
N SER A 57 4.59 -13.19 -11.37
CA SER A 57 5.77 -14.06 -11.43
C SER A 57 5.77 -15.14 -10.34
N LEU A 58 5.34 -14.76 -9.13
CA LEU A 58 5.20 -15.65 -7.99
C LEU A 58 4.17 -16.75 -8.26
N LEU A 59 3.01 -16.36 -8.78
CA LEU A 59 1.92 -17.28 -9.12
C LEU A 59 2.25 -18.19 -10.29
N ALA A 60 3.00 -17.69 -11.28
CA ALA A 60 3.49 -18.49 -12.39
C ALA A 60 4.47 -19.58 -11.91
N SER A 61 5.29 -19.27 -10.91
CA SER A 61 6.32 -20.18 -10.39
C SER A 61 5.77 -21.17 -9.35
N HIS A 62 4.80 -20.77 -8.54
CA HIS A 62 4.30 -21.56 -7.42
C HIS A 62 2.84 -22.01 -7.54
N GLY A 63 2.15 -21.59 -8.59
CA GLY A 63 0.75 -21.92 -8.85
C GLY A 63 -0.26 -20.96 -8.19
N PRO A 64 -1.55 -21.08 -8.55
CA PRO A 64 -2.63 -20.17 -8.10
C PRO A 64 -2.96 -20.29 -6.61
N ASN A 65 -2.56 -21.39 -5.96
CA ASN A 65 -2.85 -21.69 -4.55
C ASN A 65 -1.71 -21.28 -3.61
N TYR A 66 -0.76 -20.47 -4.08
CA TYR A 66 0.37 -20.03 -3.27
C TYR A 66 -0.06 -19.39 -1.94
N LEU A 67 -1.13 -18.59 -1.96
CA LEU A 67 -1.65 -17.88 -0.79
C LEU A 67 -2.42 -18.79 0.18
N GLU A 68 -2.82 -19.99 -0.24
CA GLU A 68 -3.55 -20.94 0.62
C GLU A 68 -2.73 -21.37 1.84
N LYS A 69 -1.40 -21.45 1.71
CA LYS A 69 -0.52 -21.80 2.84
C LYS A 69 -0.49 -20.73 3.94
N LEU A 70 -0.76 -19.48 3.59
CA LEU A 70 -0.71 -18.34 4.50
C LEU A 70 -2.07 -18.05 5.13
N PHE A 71 -3.13 -18.07 4.33
CA PHE A 71 -4.48 -17.66 4.77
C PHE A 71 -5.50 -18.80 4.77
N GLY A 72 -5.04 -20.04 4.55
CA GLY A 72 -5.89 -21.22 4.48
C GLY A 72 -6.75 -21.28 3.22
N SER A 73 -7.77 -22.14 3.26
CA SER A 73 -8.63 -22.45 2.12
C SER A 73 -9.39 -21.25 1.54
N LYS A 74 -9.54 -20.15 2.30
CA LYS A 74 -10.11 -18.89 1.79
C LYS A 74 -9.26 -18.24 0.70
N ALA A 75 -7.95 -18.46 0.72
CA ALA A 75 -7.03 -17.93 -0.27
C ALA A 75 -6.77 -18.89 -1.45
N ARG A 76 -7.45 -20.03 -1.49
CA ARG A 76 -7.36 -20.98 -2.61
C ARG A 76 -8.00 -20.38 -3.86
N ASP A 77 -7.27 -20.40 -4.97
CA ASP A 77 -7.63 -19.79 -6.26
C ASP A 77 -8.06 -18.31 -6.12
N ALA A 78 -7.65 -17.63 -5.04
CA ALA A 78 -8.39 -16.48 -4.55
C ALA A 78 -8.18 -15.21 -5.37
N LEU A 79 -7.20 -15.14 -6.26
CA LEU A 79 -7.01 -13.93 -7.07
C LEU A 79 -8.27 -13.59 -7.87
N SER A 80 -8.91 -14.56 -8.51
CA SER A 80 -10.14 -14.32 -9.26
C SER A 80 -11.28 -13.76 -8.39
N PRO A 81 -11.69 -14.40 -7.27
CA PRO A 81 -12.73 -13.85 -6.40
C PRO A 81 -12.30 -12.57 -5.65
N LEU A 82 -11.00 -12.32 -5.50
CA LEU A 82 -10.48 -11.10 -4.86
C LEU A 82 -10.36 -9.90 -5.83
N GLY A 83 -10.71 -10.07 -7.11
CA GLY A 83 -10.70 -9.00 -8.11
C GLY A 83 -9.42 -8.93 -8.96
N GLY A 84 -8.72 -10.05 -9.09
CA GLY A 84 -7.55 -10.23 -9.93
C GLY A 84 -6.24 -9.83 -9.25
N VAL A 85 -5.15 -9.98 -10.01
CA VAL A 85 -3.79 -9.62 -9.59
C VAL A 85 -3.72 -8.16 -9.17
N GLU A 86 -4.38 -7.26 -9.89
CA GLU A 86 -4.29 -5.82 -9.66
C GLU A 86 -4.86 -5.41 -8.30
N LYS A 87 -6.06 -5.90 -7.95
CA LYS A 87 -6.66 -5.61 -6.64
C LYS A 87 -5.87 -6.22 -5.49
N VAL A 88 -5.29 -7.40 -5.69
CA VAL A 88 -4.42 -8.03 -4.68
C VAL A 88 -3.07 -7.31 -4.58
N ALA A 89 -2.52 -6.79 -5.69
CA ALA A 89 -1.31 -6.00 -5.70
C ALA A 89 -1.49 -4.63 -5.03
N ILE A 90 -2.65 -3.99 -5.19
CA ILE A 90 -3.02 -2.79 -4.41
C ILE A 90 -3.04 -3.16 -2.93
N ALA A 91 -3.79 -4.18 -2.52
CA ALA A 91 -3.84 -4.59 -1.12
C ALA A 91 -2.45 -4.92 -0.56
N LEU A 92 -1.58 -5.55 -1.35
CA LEU A 92 -0.20 -5.88 -0.96
C LEU A 92 0.69 -4.65 -0.82
N SER A 93 0.59 -3.71 -1.77
CA SER A 93 1.31 -2.44 -1.74
C SER A 93 0.83 -1.57 -0.56
N GLU A 94 -0.46 -1.64 -0.22
CA GLU A 94 -1.05 -0.78 0.81
C GLU A 94 -0.89 -1.28 2.25
N SER A 95 -0.72 -2.59 2.42
CA SER A 95 -0.68 -3.25 3.72
C SER A 95 0.72 -3.23 4.32
N GLN A 96 0.83 -2.87 5.61
CA GLN A 96 2.11 -2.88 6.33
C GLN A 96 2.48 -4.27 6.83
N THR A 97 1.47 -5.07 7.15
CA THR A 97 1.62 -6.41 7.72
C THR A 97 0.84 -7.45 6.94
N ILE A 98 1.16 -8.73 7.17
CA ILE A 98 0.40 -9.84 6.59
C ILE A 98 -1.03 -9.89 7.15
N GLU A 99 -1.21 -9.40 8.38
CA GLU A 99 -2.51 -9.24 9.03
C GLU A 99 -3.36 -8.19 8.33
N ASP A 100 -2.80 -7.02 8.04
CA ASP A 100 -3.48 -5.94 7.32
C ASP A 100 -3.91 -6.40 5.92
N PHE A 101 -3.01 -7.10 5.22
CA PHE A 101 -3.28 -7.67 3.90
C PHE A 101 -4.42 -8.70 3.96
N GLY A 102 -4.36 -9.59 4.95
CA GLY A 102 -5.39 -10.58 5.19
C GLY A 102 -6.74 -9.95 5.54
N ALA A 103 -6.75 -8.83 6.26
CA ALA A 103 -7.96 -8.07 6.59
C ALA A 103 -8.53 -7.34 5.36
N ALA A 104 -7.68 -6.68 4.56
CA ALA A 104 -8.06 -5.94 3.35
C ALA A 104 -8.76 -6.83 2.30
N LEU A 105 -8.40 -8.11 2.27
CA LEU A 105 -8.95 -9.10 1.35
C LEU A 105 -9.96 -10.05 2.02
N HIS A 106 -10.35 -9.80 3.26
CA HIS A 106 -11.28 -10.64 4.05
C HIS A 106 -10.84 -12.12 4.16
N LEU A 107 -9.53 -12.36 4.12
CA LEU A 107 -8.89 -13.67 4.22
C LEU A 107 -8.72 -14.12 5.68
N MET A 108 -8.55 -13.18 6.60
CA MET A 108 -8.56 -13.45 8.05
C MET A 108 -9.99 -13.68 8.56
N ARG A 109 -10.14 -14.27 9.76
CA ARG A 109 -11.45 -14.51 10.39
C ARG A 109 -11.93 -13.28 11.13
#